data_AF-J3LR22-F1
#
_entry.id   AF-J3LR22-F1
#
_cell.length_a   1.000
_cell.length_b   1.000
_cell.length_c   1.000
_cell.angle_alpha   90.00
_cell.angle_beta   90.00
_cell.angle_gamma   90.00
#
_symmetry.space_group_name_H-M   'P 1'
#
loop_
_entity.id
_entity.type
_entity.pdbx_description
1 polymer ?
#
loop_
_entity_poly.entity_id
_entity_poly.type
_entity_poly.pdbx_seq_one_letter_code
_entity_poly.pdbx_strand_id
1 'polypeptide(L)'
;MGNPAAAAITHVLHNKQEFPLATSVDDLLVLSIGTGAASSSSSAGAGWNTPMPTRSPSPRELARVAAEGVADMVDESVAMAFGHTSGSNYVRIQASKTATTALHADTAAAAGAMLSQRNVESVLFRGRRMSERTNAEKVDAVAAELVKEHERRRRSPLPNVVIKQVGTPRLSSATTASSATTTRTASTLASPASYGSRQ
;
A
#
# COMPACT_ATOMS: atom_id res chain seq x y z
N MET A 1 -15.07 0.73 -2.04
CA MET A 1 -14.12 1.73 -1.48
C MET A 1 -13.62 2.60 -2.61
N GLY A 2 -13.66 3.93 -2.47
CA GLY A 2 -13.18 4.86 -3.50
C GLY A 2 -11.64 4.98 -3.55
N ASN A 3 -10.96 4.67 -2.44
CA ASN A 3 -9.51 4.57 -2.37
C ASN A 3 -9.11 3.39 -1.45
N PRO A 4 -8.62 2.26 -1.99
CA PRO A 4 -8.23 1.10 -1.19
C PRO A 4 -6.81 1.21 -0.57
N ALA A 5 -6.09 2.32 -0.77
CA ALA A 5 -4.69 2.45 -0.32
C ALA A 5 -4.52 2.23 1.19
N ALA A 6 -5.35 2.89 2.01
CA ALA A 6 -5.30 2.70 3.46
C ALA A 6 -5.53 1.24 3.87
N ALA A 7 -6.50 0.56 3.25
CA ALA A 7 -6.78 -0.85 3.53
C ALA A 7 -5.58 -1.75 3.18
N ALA A 8 -4.92 -1.49 2.05
CA ALA A 8 -3.71 -2.22 1.65
C ALA A 8 -2.54 -1.99 2.64
N ILE A 9 -2.30 -0.74 3.04
CA ILE A 9 -1.28 -0.39 4.03
C ILE A 9 -1.56 -1.09 5.37
N THR A 10 -2.80 -1.00 5.87
CA THR A 10 -3.20 -1.67 7.11
C THR A 10 -3.01 -3.18 7.02
N HIS A 11 -3.37 -3.80 5.89
CA HIS A 11 -3.17 -5.23 5.69
C HIS A 11 -1.69 -5.62 5.79
N VAL A 12 -0.81 -4.91 5.07
CA VAL A 12 0.64 -5.19 5.11
C VAL A 12 1.21 -4.99 6.50
N LEU A 13 0.83 -3.92 7.20
CA LEU A 13 1.35 -3.64 8.54
C LEU A 13 0.83 -4.61 9.61
N HIS A 14 -0.35 -5.21 9.46
CA HIS A 14 -0.89 -6.15 10.45
C HIS A 14 -0.61 -7.62 10.13
N ASN A 15 -0.38 -7.97 8.86
CA ASN A 15 -0.06 -9.33 8.45
C ASN A 15 1.46 -9.60 8.55
N LYS A 16 1.97 -9.72 9.78
CA LYS A 16 3.39 -10.02 10.05
C LYS A 16 3.82 -11.42 9.60
N GLN A 17 2.87 -12.30 9.30
CA GLN A 17 3.19 -13.62 8.72
C GLN A 17 3.69 -13.45 7.28
N GLU A 18 2.97 -12.68 6.46
CA GLU A 18 3.37 -12.44 5.06
C GLU A 18 4.40 -11.32 4.92
N PHE A 19 4.32 -10.31 5.78
CA PHE A 19 5.17 -9.11 5.73
C PHE A 19 5.91 -8.88 7.05
N PRO A 20 6.81 -9.78 7.46
CA PRO A 20 7.53 -9.67 8.73
C PRO A 20 8.45 -8.44 8.79
N LEU A 21 8.92 -7.96 7.63
CA LEU A 21 9.85 -6.84 7.53
C LEU A 21 9.16 -5.46 7.50
N ALA A 22 7.86 -5.38 7.22
CA ALA A 22 7.14 -4.11 7.15
C ALA A 22 6.70 -3.71 8.56
N THR A 23 7.43 -2.80 9.23
CA THR A 23 7.16 -2.39 10.61
C THR A 23 6.44 -1.06 10.70
N SER A 24 6.81 -0.11 9.84
CA SER A 24 6.20 1.22 9.76
C SER A 24 5.86 1.58 8.31
N VAL A 25 5.30 2.78 8.11
CA VAL A 25 5.07 3.35 6.77
C VAL A 25 6.38 3.65 6.03
N ASP A 26 7.51 3.77 6.74
CA ASP A 26 8.82 4.05 6.16
C ASP A 26 9.37 2.85 5.38
N ASP A 27 8.88 1.64 5.70
CA ASP A 27 9.26 0.39 5.05
C ASP A 27 8.43 0.12 3.77
N LEU A 28 7.51 1.03 3.40
CA LEU A 28 6.54 0.83 2.34
C LEU A 28 6.76 1.79 1.17
N LEU A 29 6.62 1.25 -0.04
CA LEU A 29 6.50 2.01 -1.28
C LEU A 29 5.12 1.75 -1.89
N VAL A 30 4.30 2.80 -2.00
CA VAL A 30 2.89 2.69 -2.36
C VAL A 30 2.59 3.53 -3.60
N LEU A 31 2.23 2.84 -4.70
CA LEU A 31 1.66 3.46 -5.90
C LEU A 31 0.16 3.20 -5.92
N SER A 32 -0.64 4.26 -5.86
CA SER A 32 -2.09 4.21 -5.86
C SER A 32 -2.64 4.77 -7.17
N ILE A 33 -3.40 3.98 -7.92
CA ILE A 33 -3.94 4.35 -9.23
C ILE A 33 -5.46 4.45 -9.13
N GLY A 34 -5.98 5.67 -9.29
CA GLY A 34 -7.40 5.97 -9.36
C GLY A 34 -7.88 6.12 -10.80
N THR A 35 -9.07 5.62 -11.09
CA THR A 35 -9.70 5.67 -12.43
C THR A 35 -10.25 7.04 -12.83
N GLY A 36 -9.90 8.09 -12.08
CA GLY A 36 -10.41 9.44 -12.27
C GLY A 36 -11.86 9.57 -11.84
N ALA A 37 -12.12 10.46 -10.90
CA ALA A 37 -13.48 10.89 -10.69
C ALA A 37 -13.90 11.73 -11.91
N ALA A 38 -15.08 11.45 -12.46
CA ALA A 38 -15.77 12.48 -13.22
C ALA A 38 -16.07 13.57 -12.20
N SER A 39 -15.20 14.57 -12.08
CA SER A 39 -15.51 15.77 -11.34
C SER A 39 -16.84 16.26 -11.92
N SER A 40 -17.89 16.07 -11.14
CA SER A 40 -19.13 16.78 -11.36
C SER A 40 -18.69 18.22 -11.33
N SER A 41 -18.77 18.88 -12.48
CA SER A 41 -18.65 20.32 -12.59
C SER A 41 -19.86 20.95 -11.92
N SER A 42 -19.94 20.74 -10.61
CA SER A 42 -20.78 21.41 -9.65
C SER A 42 -19.83 21.84 -8.54
N SER A 43 -19.17 22.97 -8.80
CA SER A 43 -18.73 23.96 -7.81
C SER A 43 -17.61 23.59 -6.82
N ALA A 44 -16.37 23.48 -7.29
CA ALA A 44 -15.20 23.72 -6.43
C ALA A 44 -14.33 24.91 -6.90
N GLY A 45 -14.83 25.72 -7.84
CA GLY A 45 -14.12 26.89 -8.39
C GLY A 45 -15.02 28.06 -8.78
N ALA A 46 -16.27 28.08 -8.33
CA ALA A 46 -17.15 29.23 -8.51
C ALA A 46 -17.44 29.78 -7.12
N GLY A 47 -17.31 31.10 -6.95
CA GLY A 47 -17.67 31.78 -5.71
C GLY A 47 -19.11 31.51 -5.30
N TRP A 48 -19.56 32.19 -4.24
CA TRP A 48 -20.91 32.10 -3.65
C TRP A 48 -22.10 32.28 -4.63
N ASN A 49 -21.86 32.44 -5.93
CA ASN A 49 -22.82 32.77 -6.99
C ASN A 49 -23.08 31.62 -7.97
N THR A 50 -23.07 30.36 -7.54
CA THR A 50 -23.63 29.27 -8.38
C THR A 50 -25.15 29.22 -8.22
N PRO A 51 -25.94 29.14 -9.31
CA PRO A 51 -27.36 28.88 -9.22
C PRO A 51 -27.60 27.57 -8.45
N MET A 52 -28.53 27.59 -7.50
CA MET A 52 -29.00 26.40 -6.81
C MET A 52 -29.33 25.30 -7.85
N PRO A 53 -28.89 24.05 -7.64
CA PRO A 53 -29.22 22.96 -8.55
C PRO A 53 -30.74 22.88 -8.70
N THR A 54 -31.22 22.93 -9.96
CA THR A 54 -32.65 22.99 -10.30
C THR A 54 -33.41 21.70 -10.00
N ARG A 55 -32.70 20.67 -9.50
CA ARG A 55 -33.23 19.35 -9.16
C ARG A 55 -32.48 18.79 -7.95
N SER A 56 -33.18 18.05 -7.10
CA SER A 56 -32.56 17.24 -6.06
C SER A 56 -31.60 16.19 -6.66
N PRO A 57 -30.39 16.03 -6.09
CA PRO A 57 -29.45 15.02 -6.56
C PRO A 57 -30.03 13.62 -6.37
N SER A 58 -29.81 12.74 -7.34
CA SER A 58 -30.21 11.35 -7.23
C SER A 58 -29.41 10.63 -6.13
N PRO A 59 -29.95 9.56 -5.52
CA PRO A 59 -29.20 8.75 -4.55
C PRO A 59 -27.86 8.23 -5.10
N ARG A 60 -27.78 7.98 -6.41
CA ARG A 60 -26.55 7.53 -7.09
C ARG A 60 -25.51 8.64 -7.18
N GLU A 61 -25.91 9.88 -7.45
CA GLU A 61 -25.00 11.02 -7.48
C GLU A 61 -24.47 11.32 -6.07
N LEU A 62 -25.36 11.29 -5.07
CA LEU A 62 -24.96 11.42 -3.67
C LEU A 62 -23.96 10.33 -3.26
N ALA A 63 -24.20 9.07 -3.64
CA ALA A 63 -23.28 7.98 -3.35
C ALA A 63 -21.92 8.15 -4.04
N ARG A 64 -21.88 8.67 -5.27
CA ARG A 64 -20.63 8.96 -6.00
C ARG A 64 -19.84 10.06 -5.33
N VAL A 65 -20.48 11.20 -5.01
CA VAL A 65 -19.84 12.33 -4.33
C VAL A 65 -19.33 11.90 -2.95
N ALA A 66 -20.12 11.14 -2.19
CA ALA A 66 -19.68 10.62 -0.90
C ALA A 66 -18.48 9.67 -1.05
N ALA A 67 -18.50 8.77 -2.03
CA ALA A 67 -17.38 7.87 -2.29
C ALA A 67 -16.11 8.60 -2.72
N GLU A 68 -16.24 9.68 -3.49
CA GLU A 68 -15.15 10.57 -3.90
C GLU A 68 -14.59 11.37 -2.72
N GLY A 69 -15.44 11.98 -1.91
CA GLY A 69 -15.02 12.68 -0.70
C GLY A 69 -14.27 11.77 0.28
N VAL A 70 -14.73 10.53 0.46
CA VAL A 70 -14.00 9.53 1.26
C VAL A 70 -12.65 9.18 0.62
N ALA A 71 -12.59 9.06 -0.72
CA ALA A 71 -11.34 8.78 -1.41
C ALA A 71 -10.29 9.89 -1.23
N ASP A 72 -10.73 11.15 -1.28
CA ASP A 72 -9.90 12.34 -1.06
C ASP A 72 -9.39 12.42 0.37
N MET A 73 -10.24 12.18 1.38
CA MET A 73 -9.81 12.15 2.79
C MET A 73 -8.77 11.06 3.04
N VAL A 74 -8.96 9.89 2.43
CA VAL A 74 -7.98 8.79 2.53
C VAL A 74 -6.67 9.17 1.84
N ASP A 75 -6.72 9.79 0.67
CA ASP A 75 -5.53 10.23 -0.05
C ASP A 75 -4.70 11.23 0.77
N GLU A 76 -5.37 12.24 1.33
CA GLU A 76 -4.73 13.26 2.15
C GLU A 76 -4.13 12.69 3.45
N SER A 77 -4.88 11.83 4.16
CA SER A 77 -4.37 11.20 5.39
C SER A 77 -3.17 10.30 5.14
N VAL A 78 -3.17 9.53 4.04
CA VAL A 78 -2.03 8.69 3.65
C VAL A 78 -0.86 9.57 3.25
N ALA A 79 -1.05 10.57 2.40
CA ALA A 79 0.02 11.49 2.02
C ALA A 79 0.65 12.20 3.23
N MET A 80 -0.16 12.58 4.24
CA MET A 80 0.35 13.15 5.49
C MET A 80 1.14 12.13 6.34
N ALA A 81 0.69 10.88 6.40
CA ALA A 81 1.41 9.81 7.09
C ALA A 81 2.79 9.56 6.49
N PHE A 82 2.90 9.60 5.16
CA PHE A 82 4.16 9.44 4.43
C PHE A 82 4.99 10.75 4.36
N GLY A 83 4.42 11.91 4.70
CA GLY A 83 5.04 13.23 4.51
C GLY A 83 6.28 13.52 5.39
N HIS A 84 6.53 12.70 6.42
CA HIS A 84 7.76 12.79 7.23
C HIS A 84 8.95 12.10 6.55
N THR A 85 8.70 11.20 5.60
CA THR A 85 9.74 10.63 4.75
C THR A 85 10.01 11.62 3.62
N SER A 86 11.25 12.13 3.54
CA SER A 86 11.66 13.18 2.59
C SER A 86 11.62 12.78 1.09
N GLY A 87 10.81 11.81 0.68
CA GLY A 87 10.65 11.44 -0.72
C GLY A 87 9.56 10.40 -0.97
N SER A 88 8.70 10.68 -1.96
CA SER A 88 8.04 9.77 -2.93
C SER A 88 7.50 8.37 -2.53
N ASN A 89 7.43 8.00 -1.26
CA ASN A 89 7.02 6.67 -0.83
C ASN A 89 5.52 6.42 -1.00
N TYR A 90 4.73 7.49 -1.15
CA TYR A 90 3.34 7.43 -1.58
C TYR A 90 3.15 8.26 -2.85
N VAL A 91 2.70 7.61 -3.93
CA VAL A 91 2.36 8.26 -5.20
C VAL A 91 0.92 7.92 -5.56
N ARG A 92 0.07 8.95 -5.65
CA ARG A 92 -1.29 8.83 -6.18
C ARG A 92 -1.34 9.37 -7.60
N ILE A 93 -1.84 8.56 -8.54
CA ILE A 93 -2.16 8.96 -9.91
C ILE A 93 -3.66 8.83 -10.09
N GLN A 94 -4.31 9.89 -10.54
CA GLN A 94 -5.74 9.89 -10.86
C GLN A 94 -5.94 10.30 -12.31
N ALA A 95 -6.87 9.65 -13.01
CA ALA A 95 -7.24 10.08 -14.36
C ALA A 95 -7.99 11.42 -14.33
N SER A 96 -7.59 12.35 -15.18
CA SER A 96 -8.29 13.64 -15.34
C SER A 96 -9.43 13.53 -16.36
N LYS A 97 -10.44 14.39 -16.22
CA LYS A 97 -11.69 14.43 -17.03
C LYS A 97 -11.43 14.50 -18.55
N THR A 98 -10.33 15.11 -18.99
CA THR A 98 -9.97 15.17 -20.42
C THR A 98 -9.74 13.79 -21.02
N ALA A 99 -9.26 12.84 -20.20
CA ALA A 99 -9.02 11.45 -20.60
C ALA A 99 -10.30 10.59 -20.58
N THR A 100 -11.34 10.97 -19.82
CA THR A 100 -12.58 10.20 -19.72
C THR A 100 -13.60 10.54 -20.81
N THR A 101 -13.63 11.77 -21.34
CA THR A 101 -14.32 12.06 -22.61
C THR A 101 -13.69 11.35 -23.81
N ALA A 102 -12.43 10.92 -23.66
CA ALA A 102 -11.70 10.11 -24.62
C ALA A 102 -11.87 8.60 -24.39
N LEU A 103 -12.82 8.12 -23.56
CA LEU A 103 -13.13 6.68 -23.49
C LEU A 103 -13.73 6.12 -24.80
N HIS A 104 -14.02 6.99 -25.77
CA HIS A 104 -14.30 6.65 -27.18
C HIS A 104 -13.10 6.88 -28.12
N ALA A 105 -11.94 7.25 -27.58
CA ALA A 105 -10.67 7.41 -28.28
C ALA A 105 -9.59 6.53 -27.63
N ASP A 106 -8.46 6.37 -28.31
CA ASP A 106 -7.38 5.45 -27.98
C ASP A 106 -6.93 5.54 -26.49
N THR A 107 -7.11 4.45 -25.74
CA THR A 107 -6.81 4.36 -24.31
C THR A 107 -5.32 4.59 -24.02
N ALA A 108 -4.44 4.29 -24.98
CA ALA A 108 -3.01 4.56 -24.86
C ALA A 108 -2.71 6.07 -24.91
N ALA A 109 -3.39 6.81 -25.78
CA ALA A 109 -3.23 8.27 -25.87
C ALA A 109 -3.73 8.97 -24.59
N ALA A 110 -4.85 8.48 -24.04
CA ALA A 110 -5.37 8.96 -22.76
C ALA A 110 -4.40 8.72 -21.60
N ALA A 111 -3.77 7.54 -21.54
CA ALA A 111 -2.73 7.23 -20.57
C ALA A 111 -1.48 8.09 -20.74
N GLY A 112 -1.01 8.33 -21.98
CA GLY A 112 0.13 9.20 -22.26
C GLY A 112 -0.12 10.66 -21.83
N ALA A 113 -1.33 11.17 -22.08
CA ALA A 113 -1.74 12.49 -21.61
C ALA A 113 -1.76 12.56 -20.07
N MET A 114 -2.22 11.51 -19.39
CA MET A 114 -2.19 11.44 -17.92
C MET A 114 -0.77 11.41 -17.35
N LEU A 115 0.15 10.69 -17.99
CA LEU A 115 1.55 10.61 -17.57
C LEU A 115 2.27 11.97 -17.74
N SER A 116 1.88 12.75 -18.73
CA SER A 116 2.44 14.09 -18.99
C SER A 116 1.93 15.17 -18.01
N GLN A 117 0.84 14.90 -17.28
CA GLN A 117 0.28 15.85 -16.32
C GLN A 117 1.08 15.91 -15.02
N ARG A 118 0.99 17.06 -14.34
CA ARG A 118 1.46 17.25 -12.96
C ARG A 118 0.26 17.15 -12.03
N ASN A 119 0.23 16.14 -11.16
CA ASN A 119 -0.88 15.97 -10.19
C ASN A 119 -0.83 17.03 -9.07
N VAL A 120 -1.98 17.28 -8.45
CA VAL A 120 -2.09 17.99 -7.16
C VAL A 120 -1.76 17.02 -6.04
N GLU A 121 -0.92 17.44 -5.12
CA GLU A 121 -0.50 16.68 -3.94
C GLU A 121 -0.92 17.42 -2.67
N SER A 122 -1.33 16.69 -1.64
CA SER A 122 -1.53 17.25 -0.30
C SER A 122 -0.20 17.30 0.45
N VAL A 123 0.17 18.50 0.94
CA VAL A 123 1.37 18.75 1.71
C VAL A 123 0.97 19.10 3.15
N LEU A 124 1.60 18.44 4.12
CA LEU A 124 1.39 18.65 5.56
C LEU A 124 1.47 20.16 5.88
N PHE A 125 0.41 20.71 6.48
CA PHE A 125 0.27 22.13 6.86
C PHE A 125 0.31 23.16 5.71
N ARG A 126 0.39 22.72 4.44
CA ARG A 126 0.42 23.62 3.25
C ARG A 126 -0.75 23.39 2.29
N GLY A 127 -1.66 22.48 2.64
CA GLY A 127 -2.83 22.17 1.82
C GLY A 127 -2.45 21.48 0.51
N ARG A 128 -3.23 21.73 -0.55
CA ARG A 128 -3.04 21.13 -1.88
C ARG A 128 -2.07 21.97 -2.72
N ARG A 129 -1.04 21.36 -3.30
CA ARG A 129 -0.02 21.99 -4.15
C ARG A 129 0.12 21.26 -5.48
N MET A 130 0.34 21.99 -6.58
CA MET A 130 0.71 21.37 -7.86
C MET A 130 2.10 20.73 -7.74
N SER A 131 2.22 19.48 -8.18
CA SER A 131 3.51 18.79 -8.17
C SER A 131 4.50 19.45 -9.12
N GLU A 132 5.77 19.44 -8.74
CA GLU A 132 6.88 19.91 -9.58
C GLU A 132 7.22 18.90 -10.68
N ARG A 133 6.93 17.61 -10.44
CA ARG A 133 7.23 16.49 -11.32
C ARG A 133 6.01 16.02 -12.11
N THR A 134 6.25 15.53 -13.32
CA THR A 134 5.20 14.86 -14.11
C THR A 134 4.84 13.51 -13.48
N ASN A 135 3.66 12.98 -13.83
CA ASN A 135 3.26 11.65 -13.36
C ASN A 135 4.21 10.56 -13.90
N ALA A 136 4.73 10.72 -15.13
CA ALA A 136 5.77 9.85 -15.68
C ALA A 136 7.02 9.82 -14.79
N GLU A 137 7.57 10.99 -14.45
CA GLU A 137 8.77 11.09 -13.61
C GLU A 137 8.59 10.44 -12.23
N LYS A 138 7.38 10.54 -11.66
CA LYS A 138 7.08 9.87 -10.37
C LYS A 138 7.03 8.36 -10.52
N VAL A 139 6.40 7.86 -11.59
CA VAL A 139 6.35 6.41 -11.87
C VAL A 139 7.75 5.88 -12.11
N ASP A 140 8.59 6.60 -12.85
CA ASP A 140 9.98 6.23 -13.09
C ASP A 140 10.79 6.19 -11.79
N ALA A 141 10.57 7.15 -10.89
CA ALA A 141 11.20 7.15 -9.57
C ALA A 141 10.78 5.94 -8.72
N VAL A 142 9.47 5.61 -8.71
CA VAL A 142 8.95 4.41 -8.03
C VAL A 142 9.55 3.14 -8.66
N ALA A 143 9.64 3.06 -9.98
CA ALA A 143 10.22 1.93 -10.69
C ALA A 143 11.70 1.75 -10.33
N ALA A 144 12.47 2.84 -10.23
CA ALA A 144 13.86 2.79 -9.81
C ALA A 144 14.03 2.23 -8.39
N GLU A 145 13.19 2.63 -7.44
CA GLU A 145 13.19 2.08 -6.08
C GLU A 145 12.79 0.59 -6.06
N LEU A 146 11.82 0.19 -6.87
CA LEU A 146 11.43 -1.22 -7.01
C LEU A 146 12.59 -2.09 -7.54
N VAL A 147 13.35 -1.59 -8.53
CA VAL A 147 14.53 -2.30 -9.06
C VAL A 147 15.61 -2.42 -7.98
N LYS A 148 15.91 -1.34 -7.26
CA LYS A 148 16.88 -1.37 -6.14
C LYS A 148 16.47 -2.39 -5.08
N GLU A 149 15.20 -2.39 -4.70
CA GLU A 149 14.66 -3.32 -3.70
C GLU A 149 14.68 -4.77 -4.20
N HIS A 150 14.37 -5.00 -5.47
CA HIS A 150 14.47 -6.33 -6.08
C HIS A 150 15.91 -6.86 -6.03
N GLU A 151 16.90 -6.05 -6.42
CA GLU A 151 18.32 -6.43 -6.37
C GLU A 151 18.84 -6.59 -4.94
N ARG A 152 18.30 -5.84 -3.98
CA ARG A 152 18.59 -6.03 -2.54
C ARG A 152 18.09 -7.39 -2.07
N ARG A 153 16.87 -7.76 -2.44
CA ARG A 153 16.26 -9.07 -2.11
C ARG A 153 16.98 -10.22 -2.79
N ARG A 154 17.40 -10.08 -4.04
CA ARG A 154 18.18 -11.10 -4.76
C ARG A 154 19.52 -11.42 -4.09
N ARG A 155 20.14 -10.42 -3.44
CA ARG A 155 21.42 -10.56 -2.73
C ARG A 155 21.24 -10.88 -1.23
N SER A 156 20.02 -10.84 -0.71
CA SER A 156 19.75 -11.09 0.69
C SER A 156 19.48 -12.58 0.92
N PRO A 157 20.05 -13.18 1.98
CA PRO A 157 19.71 -14.55 2.38
C PRO A 157 18.34 -14.64 3.09
N LEU A 158 17.65 -13.51 3.32
CA LEU A 158 16.38 -13.48 4.05
C LEU A 158 15.19 -13.79 3.11
N PRO A 159 14.23 -14.62 3.55
CA PRO A 159 13.03 -14.90 2.77
C PRO A 159 12.17 -13.64 2.64
N ASN A 160 11.72 -13.35 1.40
CA ASN A 160 10.95 -12.14 1.08
C ASN A 160 9.52 -12.16 1.64
N VAL A 161 8.92 -13.35 1.71
CA VAL A 161 7.57 -13.64 2.22
C VAL A 161 7.63 -15.03 2.82
N VAL A 162 7.11 -15.21 4.04
CA VAL A 162 6.89 -16.55 4.58
C VAL A 162 5.60 -17.06 3.96
N ILE A 163 5.72 -17.76 2.82
CA ILE A 163 4.56 -18.41 2.20
C ILE A 163 4.10 -19.50 3.17
N LYS A 164 2.85 -19.40 3.63
CA LYS A 164 2.18 -20.44 4.41
C LYS A 164 2.33 -21.76 3.66
N GLN A 165 3.18 -22.66 4.16
CA GLN A 165 3.06 -24.07 3.78
C GLN A 165 1.70 -24.53 4.29
N VAL A 166 0.72 -24.59 3.40
CA VAL A 166 -0.52 -25.32 3.65
C VAL A 166 -0.10 -26.77 3.71
N GLY A 167 0.16 -27.27 4.92
CA GLY A 167 0.35 -28.68 5.17
C GLY A 167 -0.81 -29.43 4.51
N THR A 168 -0.48 -30.44 3.72
CA THR A 168 -1.42 -31.37 3.11
C THR A 168 -2.53 -31.74 4.10
N PRO A 169 -3.81 -31.80 3.69
CA PRO A 169 -4.89 -32.10 4.62
C PRO A 169 -4.62 -33.47 5.24
N ARG A 170 -4.27 -33.47 6.52
CA ARG A 170 -4.05 -34.71 7.27
C ARG A 170 -5.42 -35.37 7.42
N LEU A 171 -5.67 -36.39 6.60
CA LEU A 171 -6.76 -37.32 6.79
C LEU A 171 -6.67 -37.90 8.21
N SER A 172 -7.84 -37.97 8.86
CA SER A 172 -8.20 -38.83 9.99
C SER A 172 -8.15 -38.25 11.41
N SER A 173 -9.38 -38.14 11.94
CA SER A 173 -9.88 -38.65 13.22
C SER A 173 -9.46 -38.03 14.54
N ALA A 174 -10.50 -37.68 15.30
CA ALA A 174 -10.51 -37.29 16.70
C ALA A 174 -9.69 -38.23 17.60
N THR A 175 -8.98 -37.66 18.58
CA THR A 175 -9.03 -38.04 20.01
C THR A 175 -8.17 -37.08 20.84
N THR A 176 -8.83 -36.50 21.84
CA THR A 176 -8.44 -35.82 23.10
C THR A 176 -7.00 -35.32 23.36
N ALA A 177 -6.99 -34.11 23.91
CA ALA A 177 -5.88 -33.35 24.49
C ALA A 177 -5.00 -34.11 25.50
N SER A 178 -3.73 -33.71 25.59
CA SER A 178 -2.98 -33.64 26.85
C SER A 178 -1.79 -32.67 26.70
N SER A 179 -1.74 -31.70 27.61
CA SER A 179 -0.64 -30.77 27.84
C SER A 179 0.57 -31.52 28.42
N ALA A 180 1.78 -31.21 27.94
CA ALA A 180 3.00 -31.49 28.68
C ALA A 180 4.13 -30.51 28.29
N THR A 181 4.43 -29.62 29.22
CA THR A 181 5.69 -28.87 29.31
C THR A 181 6.87 -29.83 29.43
N THR A 182 7.96 -29.63 28.70
CA THR A 182 9.29 -30.11 29.12
C THR A 182 10.39 -29.24 28.51
N THR A 183 11.03 -28.46 29.37
CA THR A 183 12.38 -27.90 29.26
C THR A 183 13.43 -29.02 29.20
N ARG A 184 14.38 -28.97 28.27
CA ARG A 184 15.68 -29.67 28.39
C ARG A 184 16.82 -28.84 27.82
N THR A 185 17.54 -28.17 28.71
CA THR A 185 18.98 -27.93 28.61
C THR A 185 19.72 -29.24 28.97
N ALA A 186 20.75 -29.61 28.22
CA ALA A 186 21.75 -30.57 28.67
C ALA A 186 23.08 -30.34 27.93
N SER A 187 24.00 -29.70 28.65
CA SER A 187 25.44 -29.69 28.45
C SER A 187 26.05 -31.06 28.76
N THR A 188 27.06 -31.50 27.99
CA THR A 188 27.98 -32.57 28.40
C THR A 188 29.42 -32.20 28.02
N LEU A 189 30.22 -31.86 29.04
CA LEU A 189 31.68 -31.93 29.03
C LEU A 189 32.12 -33.03 30.00
N ALA A 190 33.24 -33.65 29.65
CA ALA A 190 33.76 -34.94 30.10
C ALA A 190 34.12 -35.05 31.59
N SER A 191 34.26 -36.29 32.07
CA SER A 191 34.98 -36.61 33.30
C SER A 191 35.70 -37.97 33.18
N PRO A 192 36.92 -38.13 33.75
CA PRO A 192 37.80 -39.30 33.57
C PRO A 192 37.64 -40.35 34.69
N ALA A 193 37.98 -41.61 34.39
CA ALA A 193 38.08 -42.68 35.38
C ALA A 193 39.56 -43.06 35.61
N SER A 194 39.90 -43.27 36.88
CA SER A 194 41.24 -43.60 37.39
C SER A 194 41.21 -44.91 38.19
N TYR A 195 42.39 -45.54 38.28
CA TYR A 195 42.84 -46.66 39.14
C TYR A 195 42.38 -48.09 38.75
N GLY A 196 43.22 -49.14 38.73
CA GLY A 196 44.65 -49.30 39.01
C GLY A 196 45.05 -50.79 39.22
N SER A 197 46.35 -51.09 39.03
CA SER A 197 47.19 -52.14 39.65
C SER A 197 47.14 -53.65 39.30
N ARG A 198 48.38 -54.15 39.02
CA ARG A 198 48.99 -55.52 39.13
C ARG A 198 48.50 -56.57 38.11
N GLN A 199 49.34 -57.39 37.48
CA GLN A 199 50.68 -57.89 37.80
C GLN A 199 51.74 -57.56 36.74
#